data_AF-A0A9P8TC02-F1
#
_entry.id   AF-A0A9P8TC02-F1
#
_cell.length_a   1.000
_cell.length_b   1.000
_cell.length_c   1.000
_cell.angle_alpha   90.00
_cell.angle_beta   90.00
_cell.angle_gamma   90.00
#
_symmetry.space_group_name_H-M   'P 1'
#
loop_
_entity.id
_entity.type
_entity.pdbx_description
1 polymer ?
#
loop_
_entity_poly.entity_id
_entity_poly.type
_entity_poly.pdbx_seq_one_letter_code
_entity_poly.pdbx_strand_id
1 'polypeptide(L)'
;LDSQQQIELIEIIFSNLQNIDVVMKVLKSIEDSVSREELVAAETEIRDRWLQREKLKQQYAQHAQQTQHTQQHAPQKRKLEPAPQKPQQDDDEYYESDGFEELPSY
;
A
#
# COMPACT_ATOMS: atom_id res chain seq x y z
N LEU A 1 -38.67 37.29 20.84
CA LEU A 1 -37.42 36.69 21.36
C LEU A 1 -36.33 37.72 21.21
N ASP A 2 -35.59 37.97 22.29
CA ASP A 2 -34.37 38.77 22.22
C ASP A 2 -33.34 38.07 21.32
N SER A 3 -32.47 38.84 20.66
CA SER A 3 -31.49 38.32 19.69
C SER A 3 -30.62 37.21 20.29
N GLN A 4 -30.33 37.30 21.59
CA GLN A 4 -29.58 36.28 22.31
C GLN A 4 -30.32 34.93 22.38
N GLN A 5 -31.64 34.94 22.58
CA GLN A 5 -32.46 33.73 22.60
C GLN A 5 -32.59 33.11 21.20
N GLN A 6 -32.53 33.92 20.14
CA GLN A 6 -32.56 33.42 18.76
C GLN A 6 -31.26 32.70 18.40
N ILE A 7 -30.11 33.23 18.84
CA ILE A 7 -28.80 32.61 18.65
C ILE A 7 -28.74 31.25 19.36
N GLU A 8 -29.16 31.19 20.62
CA GLU A 8 -29.18 29.94 21.40
C GLU A 8 -30.06 28.86 20.75
N LEU A 9 -31.24 29.23 20.24
CA LEU A 9 -32.09 28.30 19.50
C LEU A 9 -31.45 27.80 18.20
N ILE A 10 -30.75 28.68 17.47
CA ILE A 10 -30.03 28.30 16.24
C ILE A 10 -28.90 27.32 16.55
N GLU A 11 -28.14 27.54 17.61
CA GLU A 11 -27.08 26.63 18.05
C GLU A 11 -27.62 25.25 18.43
N ILE A 12 -28.71 25.20 19.21
CA ILE A 12 -29.38 23.95 19.57
C ILE A 12 -29.86 23.19 18.33
N ILE A 13 -30.51 23.89 17.39
CA ILE A 13 -30.97 23.29 16.14
C ILE A 13 -29.79 22.75 15.33
N PHE A 14 -28.72 23.54 15.21
CA PHE A 14 -27.52 23.15 14.45
C PHE A 14 -26.84 21.91 15.06
N SER A 15 -26.66 21.87 16.39
CA SER A 15 -26.10 20.70 17.08
C SER A 15 -26.97 19.45 16.92
N ASN A 16 -28.29 19.59 16.98
CA ASN A 16 -29.22 18.47 16.76
C ASN A 16 -29.16 17.95 15.32
N LEU A 17 -29.06 18.84 14.33
CA LEU A 17 -28.90 18.46 12.92
C LEU A 17 -27.57 17.74 12.67
N GLN A 18 -26.47 18.21 13.26
CA GLN A 18 -25.18 17.52 13.20
C GLN A 18 -25.24 16.13 13.82
N ASN A 19 -25.97 15.96 14.93
CA ASN A 19 -26.17 14.65 15.55
C ASN A 19 -26.92 13.69 14.60
N ILE A 20 -27.94 14.18 13.90
CA ILE A 20 -28.68 13.40 12.89
C ILE A 20 -27.75 12.92 11.78
N ASP A 21 -26.85 13.76 11.27
CA ASP A 21 -25.88 13.36 10.24
C ASP A 21 -24.97 12.23 10.71
N VAL A 22 -24.54 12.27 11.97
CA VAL A 22 -23.73 11.21 12.58
C VAL A 22 -24.54 9.92 12.68
N VAL A 23 -25.79 9.98 13.14
CA VAL A 23 -26.69 8.83 13.23
C VAL A 23 -26.91 8.20 11.84
N MET A 24 -27.12 9.02 10.81
CA MET A 24 -27.29 8.54 9.44
C MET A 24 -26.05 7.80 8.92
N LYS A 25 -24.84 8.26 9.25
CA LYS A 25 -23.59 7.57 8.90
C LYS A 25 -23.47 6.22 9.61
N VAL A 26 -23.85 6.16 10.89
CA VAL A 26 -23.83 4.90 11.66
C VAL A 26 -24.82 3.90 11.07
N LEU A 27 -26.05 4.32 10.78
CA LEU A 27 -27.05 3.46 10.15
C LEU A 27 -26.55 2.95 8.79
N LYS A 28 -25.89 3.81 7.99
CA LYS A 28 -25.30 3.37 6.73
C LYS A 28 -24.19 2.34 6.92
N SER A 29 -23.31 2.53 7.91
CA SER A 29 -22.28 1.54 8.25
C SER A 29 -22.85 0.21 8.72
N ILE A 30 -24.03 0.20 9.35
CA ILE A 30 -24.73 -1.03 9.76
C ILE A 30 -25.35 -1.71 8.54
N GLU A 31 -25.96 -0.94 7.64
CA GLU A 31 -26.48 -1.46 6.36
C GLU A 31 -25.38 -2.10 5.51
N ASP A 32 -24.20 -1.47 5.47
CA ASP A 32 -23.03 -1.97 4.73
C ASP A 32 -22.19 -2.97 5.54
N SER A 33 -22.70 -3.45 6.68
CA SER A 33 -21.96 -4.39 7.53
C SER A 33 -21.85 -5.78 6.89
N VAL A 34 -20.75 -6.47 7.19
CA VAL A 34 -20.51 -7.85 6.76
C VAL A 34 -20.93 -8.79 7.88
N SER A 35 -21.75 -9.78 7.56
CA SER A 35 -22.17 -10.80 8.53
C SER A 35 -21.01 -11.74 8.89
N ARG A 36 -21.15 -12.43 10.03
CA ARG A 36 -20.17 -13.43 10.45
C ARG A 36 -20.09 -14.58 9.44
N GLU A 37 -21.23 -14.96 8.87
CA GLU A 37 -21.36 -16.04 7.90
C GLU A 37 -20.64 -15.71 6.60
N GLU A 38 -20.79 -14.48 6.10
CA GLU A 38 -20.06 -13.99 4.91
C GLU A 38 -18.55 -13.97 5.17
N LEU A 39 -18.12 -13.52 6.35
CA LEU A 39 -16.71 -13.49 6.71
C LEU A 39 -16.08 -14.89 6.75
N VAL A 40 -16.77 -15.86 7.35
CA VAL A 40 -16.31 -17.26 7.42
C VAL A 40 -16.33 -17.91 6.02
N ALA A 41 -17.35 -17.64 5.22
CA ALA A 41 -17.42 -18.15 3.85
C ALA A 41 -16.26 -17.64 2.97
N ALA A 42 -15.84 -16.38 3.17
CA ALA A 42 -14.74 -15.77 2.45
C ALA A 42 -13.34 -16.29 2.86
N GLU A 43 -13.20 -16.95 4.02
CA GLU A 43 -11.90 -17.38 4.57
C GLU A 43 -11.11 -18.24 3.58
N THR A 44 -11.78 -19.22 2.97
CA THR A 44 -11.13 -20.16 2.04
C THR A 44 -10.63 -19.43 0.80
N GLU A 45 -11.45 -18.56 0.22
CA GLU A 45 -11.09 -17.80 -0.98
C GLU A 45 -9.91 -16.85 -0.71
N ILE A 46 -9.92 -16.13 0.42
CA ILE A 46 -8.84 -15.22 0.80
C ILE A 46 -7.53 -15.99 0.96
N ARG A 47 -7.57 -17.16 1.63
CA ARG A 47 -6.41 -18.03 1.80
C ARG A 47 -5.87 -18.52 0.46
N ASP A 48 -6.73 -18.98 -0.43
CA ASP A 48 -6.31 -19.48 -1.74
C ASP A 48 -5.68 -18.38 -2.59
N ARG A 49 -6.29 -17.18 -2.61
CA ARG A 49 -5.73 -16.01 -3.30
C ARG A 49 -4.38 -15.59 -2.72
N TRP A 50 -4.19 -15.70 -1.41
CA TRP A 50 -2.91 -15.45 -0.76
C TRP A 50 -1.84 -16.46 -1.21
N LEU A 51 -2.16 -17.75 -1.17
CA LEU A 51 -1.22 -18.80 -1.60
C LEU A 51 -0.86 -18.69 -3.08
N GLN A 52 -1.81 -18.32 -3.94
CA GLN A 52 -1.55 -18.05 -5.36
C GLN A 52 -0.59 -16.86 -5.54
N ARG A 53 -0.77 -15.79 -4.75
CA ARG A 53 0.13 -14.62 -4.77
C ARG A 53 1.55 -15.01 -4.38
N GLU A 54 1.70 -15.82 -3.32
CA GLU A 54 3.02 -16.30 -2.86
C GLU A 54 3.71 -17.19 -3.89
N LYS A 55 2.96 -18.10 -4.52
CA LYS A 55 3.50 -18.94 -5.60
C LYS A 55 3.99 -18.09 -6.78
N LEU A 56 3.21 -17.09 -7.17
CA LEU A 56 3.56 -16.21 -8.27
C LEU A 56 4.82 -15.39 -7.96
N LYS A 57 4.93 -14.87 -6.74
CA LYS A 57 6.14 -14.16 -6.25
C LYS A 57 7.39 -15.03 -6.37
N GLN A 58 7.30 -16.30 -5.97
CA GLN A 58 8.41 -17.25 -6.08
C GLN A 58 8.80 -17.53 -7.55
N GLN A 59 7.82 -17.68 -8.43
CA GLN A 59 8.09 -17.89 -9.86
C GLN A 59 8.82 -16.70 -10.49
N TYR A 60 8.39 -15.47 -10.20
CA TYR A 60 9.07 -14.28 -10.68
C TYR A 60 10.49 -14.15 -10.12
N ALA A 61 10.70 -14.47 -8.84
CA ALA A 61 12.04 -14.46 -8.24
C ALA A 61 12.99 -15.47 -8.92
N GLN A 62 12.51 -16.68 -9.23
CA GLN A 62 13.30 -17.69 -9.94
C GLN A 62 13.61 -17.28 -11.38
N HIS A 63 12.62 -16.73 -12.11
CA HIS A 63 12.83 -16.23 -13.46
C HIS A 63 13.78 -15.03 -13.50
N ALA A 64 13.71 -14.11 -12.52
CA ALA A 64 14.61 -12.98 -12.42
C ALA A 64 16.07 -13.43 -12.27
N GLN A 65 16.34 -14.45 -11.44
CA GLN A 65 17.68 -15.04 -11.30
C GLN A 65 18.18 -15.72 -12.59
N GLN A 66 17.30 -16.33 -13.39
CA GLN A 66 17.69 -17.00 -14.65
C GLN A 66 18.06 -16.03 -15.77
N THR A 67 17.48 -14.83 -15.81
CA THR A 67 17.81 -13.80 -16.82
C THR A 67 19.18 -13.15 -16.66
N GLN A 68 19.86 -13.32 -15.51
CA GLN A 68 21.19 -12.74 -15.30
C GLN A 68 22.34 -13.58 -15.90
N HIS A 69 22.09 -14.80 -16.42
CA HIS A 69 23.16 -15.70 -16.89
C HIS A 69 23.35 -15.83 -18.41
N THR A 70 22.60 -15.12 -19.26
CA THR A 70 22.72 -15.24 -20.74
C THR A 70 23.22 -14.01 -21.49
N GLN A 71 23.82 -13.01 -20.82
CA GLN A 71 24.56 -11.95 -21.54
C GLN A 71 26.08 -12.12 -21.44
N GLN A 72 26.59 -13.11 -22.17
CA GLN A 72 27.95 -13.05 -22.71
C GLN A 72 27.85 -13.30 -24.22
N HIS A 73 27.87 -12.23 -25.03
CA HIS A 73 28.58 -12.18 -26.30
C HIS A 73 28.64 -10.74 -26.86
N ALA A 74 29.87 -10.22 -26.86
CA ALA A 74 30.47 -9.26 -27.79
C ALA A 74 29.95 -7.79 -27.84
N PRO A 75 30.75 -6.81 -27.40
CA PRO A 75 30.49 -5.39 -27.66
C PRO A 75 30.87 -5.04 -29.11
N GLN A 76 29.87 -4.66 -29.92
CA GLN A 76 30.13 -4.06 -31.23
C GLN A 76 30.67 -2.64 -31.05
N LYS A 77 31.95 -2.46 -31.39
CA LYS A 77 32.69 -1.20 -31.39
C LYS A 77 31.99 -0.15 -32.26
N ARG A 78 31.36 0.86 -31.66
CA ARG A 78 31.10 2.15 -32.32
C ARG A 78 32.33 3.04 -32.16
N LYS A 79 32.84 3.55 -33.28
CA LYS A 79 34.02 4.41 -33.39
C LYS A 79 33.73 5.83 -32.87
N LEU A 80 34.60 6.27 -31.95
CA LEU A 80 35.23 7.60 -31.79
C LEU A 80 34.37 8.88 -31.69
N GLU A 81 34.39 9.51 -30.51
CA GLU A 81 34.97 10.87 -30.27
C GLU A 81 35.30 11.08 -28.77
N PRO A 82 36.25 11.97 -28.39
CA PRO A 82 36.98 11.93 -27.11
C PRO A 82 36.41 12.79 -25.95
N ALA A 83 36.76 12.39 -24.73
CA ALA A 83 36.31 12.86 -23.40
C ALA A 83 36.74 14.29 -22.98
N PRO A 84 36.31 14.75 -21.77
CA PRO A 84 37.29 14.72 -20.67
C PRO A 84 36.79 14.18 -19.31
N GLN A 85 37.79 13.72 -18.54
CA GLN A 85 37.82 12.91 -17.30
C GLN A 85 37.39 13.69 -16.03
N LYS A 86 36.77 13.10 -14.97
CA LYS A 86 37.32 12.33 -13.80
C LYS A 86 36.20 12.24 -12.70
N PRO A 87 36.37 11.59 -11.51
CA PRO A 87 36.45 10.15 -11.18
C PRO A 87 35.48 9.75 -10.02
N GLN A 88 35.61 8.54 -9.45
CA GLN A 88 34.94 7.97 -8.24
C GLN A 88 33.63 7.22 -8.56
N GLN A 89 33.64 5.89 -8.63
CA GLN A 89 33.54 4.95 -7.49
C GLN A 89 32.37 5.31 -6.57
N ASP A 90 31.17 4.88 -6.96
CA ASP A 90 30.14 4.50 -6.01
C ASP A 90 29.70 3.09 -6.42
N ASP A 91 30.18 2.10 -5.67
CA ASP A 91 29.55 0.78 -5.61
C ASP A 91 28.17 1.01 -5.00
N ASP A 92 27.18 1.27 -5.86
CA ASP A 92 25.78 1.25 -5.46
C ASP A 92 25.35 -0.22 -5.34
N GLU A 93 25.94 -0.94 -4.38
CA GLU A 93 25.38 -2.19 -3.86
C GLU A 93 24.02 -1.86 -3.24
N TYR A 94 22.98 -1.95 -4.07
CA TYR A 94 21.59 -1.82 -3.64
C TYR A 94 21.24 -3.01 -2.73
N TYR A 95 21.50 -2.84 -1.43
CA TYR A 95 21.12 -3.80 -0.40
C TYR A 95 19.60 -3.68 -0.20
N GLU A 96 18.82 -4.50 -0.89
CA GLU A 96 17.38 -4.63 -0.62
C GLU A 96 17.20 -5.25 0.76
N SER A 97 16.96 -4.38 1.75
CA SER A 97 16.54 -4.76 3.10
C SER A 97 15.27 -5.61 3.00
N ASP A 98 15.40 -6.92 3.24
CA ASP A 98 14.27 -7.83 3.45
C ASP A 98 13.54 -7.30 4.69
N GLY A 99 12.42 -6.62 4.49
CA GLY A 99 11.74 -5.70 5.42
C GLY A 99 11.26 -6.32 6.73
N PHE A 100 12.19 -6.84 7.51
CA PHE A 100 12.06 -7.38 8.84
C PHE A 100 12.86 -6.44 9.75
N GLU A 101 12.23 -5.35 10.17
CA GLU A 101 12.79 -4.51 11.23
C GLU A 101 12.98 -5.39 12.47
N GLU A 102 14.23 -5.51 12.91
CA GLU A 102 14.63 -6.27 14.09
C GLU A 102 13.92 -5.68 15.32
N LEU A 103 13.11 -6.49 16.01
CA LEU A 103 12.37 -6.08 17.20
C LEU A 103 13.34 -5.55 18.27
N PRO A 104 13.04 -4.41 18.94
CA PRO A 104 13.93 -3.87 19.95
C PRO A 104 14.04 -4.84 21.14
N SER A 105 15.27 -5.29 21.43
CA SER A 105 15.58 -5.98 22.69
C SER A 105 15.70 -4.96 23.81
N TYR A 106 14.85 -5.09 24.84
CA TYR A 106 14.90 -4.29 26.06
C TYR A 106 16.09 -4.64 26.95
#